data_AF-A0A2M8N5I2-F1
#
_entry.id   AF-A0A2M8N5I2-F1
#
_cell.length_a   1.000
_cell.length_b   1.000
_cell.length_c   1.000
_cell.angle_alpha   90.00
_cell.angle_beta   90.00
_cell.angle_gamma   90.00
#
_symmetry.space_group_name_H-M   'P 1'
#
loop_
_entity.id
_entity.type
_entity.pdbx_description
1 polymer ?
#
loop_
_entity_poly.entity_id
_entity_poly.type
_entity_poly.pdbx_seq_one_letter_code
_entity_poly.pdbx_strand_id
1 'polypeptide(L)'
;MASFWFISAPLYSHTDWGGFLKTAKVLQSQGHDILWLSKASLEGALAQNGIPFYALRETGWLWPPPPPPDLTNIPPQEAVRLRYTRALDTWLSEDLVAEGVRSILD
;
A
#
# COMPACT_ATOMS: atom_id res chain seq x y z
N MET A 1 -23.42 6.92 -12.11
CA MET A 1 -22.48 5.81 -11.94
C MET A 1 -21.08 6.33 -12.24
N ALA A 2 -20.13 6.07 -11.35
CA ALA A 2 -18.73 6.51 -11.48
C ALA A 2 -17.83 5.36 -11.02
N SER A 3 -16.59 5.35 -11.51
CA SER A 3 -15.62 4.30 -11.17
C SER A 3 -14.57 4.85 -10.21
N PHE A 4 -14.31 4.11 -9.14
CA PHE A 4 -13.31 4.47 -8.13
C PHE A 4 -12.27 3.38 -7.98
N TRP A 5 -11.02 3.81 -8.03
CA TRP A 5 -9.85 2.97 -7.81
C TRP A 5 -9.30 3.24 -6.41
N PHE A 6 -9.37 2.22 -5.55
CA PHE A 6 -8.85 2.24 -4.20
C PHE A 6 -7.44 1.65 -4.23
N ILE A 7 -6.42 2.49 -4.17
CA ILE A 7 -5.02 2.07 -4.23
C ILE A 7 -4.44 2.13 -2.82
N SER A 8 -3.87 1.03 -2.35
CA SER A 8 -3.29 0.96 -1.00
C SER A 8 -1.93 0.29 -0.97
N ALA A 9 -1.17 0.65 0.06
CA ALA A 9 -0.05 -0.15 0.52
C ALA A 9 -0.46 -1.63 0.73
N PRO A 10 0.38 -2.62 0.36
CA PRO A 10 0.13 -4.06 0.53
C PRO A 10 0.21 -4.58 1.97
N LEU A 11 -0.41 -3.87 2.92
CA LEU A 11 -0.48 -4.22 4.33
C LEU A 11 -1.93 -4.22 4.80
N TYR A 12 -2.35 -5.29 5.48
CA TYR A 12 -3.76 -5.46 5.88
C TYR A 12 -4.30 -4.27 6.70
N SER A 13 -3.50 -3.71 7.61
CA SER A 13 -3.89 -2.54 8.40
C SER A 13 -4.21 -1.29 7.57
N HIS A 14 -3.72 -1.20 6.33
CA HIS A 14 -3.98 -0.09 5.42
C HIS A 14 -5.27 -0.26 4.63
N THR A 15 -5.94 -1.42 4.72
CA THR A 15 -7.25 -1.61 4.08
C THR A 15 -8.35 -0.78 4.74
N ASP A 16 -8.26 -0.48 6.03
CA ASP A 16 -9.28 0.32 6.73
C ASP A 16 -8.72 1.50 7.53
N TRP A 17 -7.48 1.92 7.22
CA TRP A 17 -6.92 3.12 7.83
C TRP A 17 -7.76 4.34 7.46
N GLY A 18 -8.32 5.02 8.46
CA GLY A 18 -9.20 6.18 8.25
C GLY A 18 -10.56 5.83 7.66
N GLY A 19 -10.98 4.56 7.71
CA GLY A 19 -12.27 4.10 7.15
C GLY A 19 -12.24 3.89 5.64
N PHE A 20 -11.09 3.53 5.08
CA PHE A 20 -10.91 3.40 3.63
C PHE A 20 -11.79 2.29 3.04
N LEU A 21 -11.80 1.09 3.63
CA LEU A 21 -12.69 -0.01 3.26
C LEU A 21 -14.16 0.35 3.48
N LYS A 22 -14.48 1.02 4.59
CA LYS A 22 -15.85 1.50 4.83
C LYS A 22 -16.31 2.45 3.72
N THR A 23 -15.44 3.35 3.26
CA THR A 23 -15.72 4.26 2.14
C THR A 23 -15.98 3.48 0.86
N ALA A 24 -15.13 2.51 0.52
CA ALA A 24 -15.31 1.65 -0.65
C ALA A 24 -16.68 0.96 -0.64
N LYS A 25 -17.08 0.39 0.50
CA LYS A 25 -18.38 -0.27 0.66
C LYS A 25 -19.56 0.69 0.49
N VAL A 26 -19.47 1.90 1.05
CA VAL A 26 -20.52 2.91 0.90
C VAL A 26 -20.68 3.28 -0.57
N LEU A 27 -19.59 3.57 -1.28
CA LEU A 27 -19.65 3.90 -2.71
C LEU A 27 -20.19 2.73 -3.53
N GLN A 28 -19.76 1.49 -3.25
CA GLN A 28 -20.31 0.28 -3.88
C GLN A 28 -21.83 0.18 -3.68
N SER A 29 -22.31 0.40 -2.45
CA SER A 29 -23.75 0.34 -2.12
C SER A 29 -24.58 1.43 -2.82
N GLN A 30 -23.95 2.53 -3.22
CA GLN A 30 -24.56 3.61 -4.00
C GLN A 30 -24.55 3.33 -5.52
N GLY A 31 -24.08 2.15 -5.94
CA GLY A 31 -24.05 1.74 -7.34
C GLY A 31 -22.86 2.30 -8.11
N HIS A 32 -21.75 2.62 -7.44
CA HIS A 32 -20.48 2.95 -8.09
C HIS A 32 -19.64 1.69 -8.36
N ASP A 33 -18.83 1.73 -9.42
CA ASP A 33 -17.88 0.67 -9.71
C ASP A 33 -16.66 0.84 -8.83
N ILE A 34 -16.32 -0.20 -8.06
CA ILE A 34 -15.19 -0.19 -7.15
C ILE A 34 -14.18 -1.24 -7.59
N LEU A 35 -12.93 -0.82 -7.69
CA LEU A 35 -11.80 -1.73 -7.85
C LEU A 35 -10.73 -1.37 -6.83
N TRP A 36 -10.24 -2.36 -6.10
CA TRP A 36 -9.11 -2.20 -5.20
C TRP A 36 -7.83 -2.71 -5.86
N LEU A 37 -6.78 -1.90 -5.85
CA LEU A 37 -5.50 -2.18 -6.49
C LEU A 37 -4.40 -2.25 -5.43
N SER A 38 -3.75 -3.40 -5.29
CA SER A 38 -2.59 -3.59 -4.40
C SER A 38 -1.86 -4.90 -4.74
N LYS A 39 -0.92 -5.36 -3.91
CA LYS A 39 -0.31 -6.69 -4.08
C LYS A 39 -1.30 -7.79 -3.71
N ALA A 40 -1.12 -8.96 -4.34
CA ALA A 40 -1.93 -10.16 -4.15
C ALA A 40 -2.12 -10.61 -2.70
N SER A 41 -1.23 -10.21 -1.77
CA SER A 41 -1.37 -10.50 -0.34
C SER A 41 -2.67 -9.97 0.28
N LEU A 42 -3.33 -8.99 -0.33
CA LEU A 42 -4.60 -8.42 0.17
C LEU A 42 -5.85 -9.03 -0.47
N GLU A 43 -5.71 -9.85 -1.51
CA GLU A 43 -6.85 -10.36 -2.30
C GLU A 43 -7.86 -11.08 -1.42
N GLY A 44 -7.41 -12.03 -0.59
CA GLY A 44 -8.29 -12.81 0.29
C GLY A 44 -9.03 -11.93 1.31
N ALA A 45 -8.37 -10.90 1.85
CA ALA A 45 -8.99 -9.97 2.80
C ALA A 45 -10.10 -9.13 2.15
N LEU A 46 -9.90 -8.69 0.91
CA LEU A 46 -10.87 -7.85 0.20
C LEU A 46 -12.02 -8.69 -0.39
N ALA A 47 -11.73 -9.90 -0.85
CA ALA A 47 -12.75 -10.86 -1.29
C ALA A 47 -13.74 -11.19 -0.17
N GLN A 48 -13.26 -11.41 1.07
CA GLN A 48 -14.12 -11.60 2.25
C GLN A 48 -15.04 -10.41 2.54
N ASN A 49 -14.70 -9.23 2.02
CA ASN A 49 -15.47 -8.00 2.18
C ASN A 49 -16.32 -7.63 0.96
N GLY A 50 -16.37 -8.50 -0.07
CA GLY A 50 -17.15 -8.27 -1.29
C GLY A 50 -16.58 -7.16 -2.18
N ILE A 51 -15.31 -6.80 -2.01
CA ILE A 51 -14.64 -5.75 -2.80
C ILE A 51 -13.89 -6.40 -3.97
N PRO A 52 -14.18 -6.02 -5.23
CA PRO A 52 -13.40 -6.44 -6.38
C PRO A 52 -11.94 -6.02 -6.25
N PHE A 53 -11.03 -6.89 -6.68
CA PHE A 53 -9.59 -6.71 -6.50
C PHE A 53 -8.83 -6.92 -7.81
N TYR A 54 -7.79 -6.12 -8.03
CA TYR A 54 -6.81 -6.31 -9.08
C TYR A 54 -5.40 -6.30 -8.48
N ALA A 55 -4.65 -7.38 -8.74
CA ALA A 55 -3.30 -7.54 -8.25
C ALA A 55 -2.32 -6.73 -9.11
N LEU A 56 -1.71 -5.71 -8.52
CA LEU A 56 -0.62 -4.98 -9.14
C LEU A 56 0.68 -5.75 -9.05
N ARG A 57 1.49 -5.68 -10.11
CA ARG A 57 2.88 -6.16 -10.09
C ARG A 57 3.68 -5.38 -9.06
N GLU A 58 3.59 -4.05 -9.05
CA GLU A 58 4.14 -3.18 -8.02
C GLU A 58 3.19 -2.11 -7.52
N THR A 59 3.42 -1.65 -6.29
CA THR A 59 2.63 -0.56 -5.67
C THR A 59 3.41 0.74 -5.49
N GLY A 60 4.69 0.74 -5.87
CA GLY A 60 5.62 1.84 -5.57
C GLY A 60 6.06 1.93 -4.12
N TRP A 61 5.44 1.14 -3.23
CA TRP A 61 5.86 1.00 -1.85
C TRP A 61 6.87 -0.14 -1.71
N LEU A 62 8.02 0.13 -1.11
CA LEU A 62 9.01 -0.91 -0.80
C LEU A 62 8.48 -1.79 0.34
N TRP A 63 7.84 -2.89 -0.06
CA TRP A 63 7.28 -3.85 0.88
C TRP A 63 7.53 -5.29 0.42
N PRO A 64 8.05 -6.18 1.30
CA PRO A 64 8.41 -5.93 2.70
C PRO A 64 9.61 -4.98 2.84
N PRO A 65 9.76 -4.28 3.98
CA PRO A 65 10.90 -3.40 4.19
C PRO A 65 12.19 -4.23 4.28
N PRO A 66 13.36 -3.64 3.98
CA PRO A 66 14.62 -4.34 4.13
C PRO A 66 14.86 -4.77 5.59
N PRO A 67 15.64 -5.84 5.84
CA PRO A 67 15.94 -6.31 7.18
C PRO A 67 16.43 -5.18 8.11
N PRO A 68 16.04 -5.19 9.41
CA PRO A 68 16.48 -4.18 10.36
C PRO A 68 18.01 -4.04 10.37
N PRO A 69 18.55 -2.82 10.44
CA PRO A 69 19.99 -2.62 10.56
C PRO A 69 20.48 -3.09 11.94
N ASP A 70 21.75 -3.50 12.02
CA ASP A 70 22.41 -3.70 13.32
C ASP A 70 22.69 -2.34 13.96
N LEU A 71 22.08 -2.09 15.12
CA LEU A 71 22.20 -0.82 15.84
C LEU A 71 23.22 -0.86 17.00
N THR A 72 23.88 -2.00 17.22
CA THR A 72 24.67 -2.27 18.44
C THR A 72 25.76 -1.24 18.70
N ASN A 73 26.38 -0.72 17.64
CA ASN A 73 27.55 0.16 17.74
C ASN A 73 27.30 1.58 17.20
N ILE A 74 26.03 1.99 17.03
CA ILE A 74 25.69 3.30 16.46
C ILE A 74 25.24 4.27 17.57
N PRO A 75 25.70 5.54 17.58
CA PRO A 75 25.21 6.53 18.53
C PRO A 75 23.67 6.70 18.46
N PRO A 76 22.98 6.95 19.60
CA PRO A 76 21.52 7.01 19.63
C PRO A 76 20.89 7.99 18.62
N GLN A 77 21.48 9.17 18.43
CA GLN A 77 20.98 10.15 17.46
C GLN A 77 21.09 9.64 16.01
N GLU A 78 22.16 8.92 15.70
CA GLU A 78 22.35 8.35 14.37
C GLU A 78 21.43 7.15 14.15
N ALA A 79 21.16 6.34 15.17
CA ALA A 79 20.15 5.29 15.10
C ALA A 79 18.75 5.85 14.80
N VAL A 80 18.38 6.98 15.42
CA VAL A 80 17.11 7.68 15.13
C VAL A 80 17.10 8.21 13.70
N ARG A 81 18.17 8.88 13.26
CA ARG A 81 18.30 9.37 11.88
C ARG A 81 18.16 8.24 10.86
N LEU A 82 18.83 7.12 11.10
CA LEU A 82 18.78 5.92 10.25
C LEU A 82 17.36 5.35 10.18
N ARG A 83 16.66 5.25 11.32
CA ARG A 83 15.26 4.80 11.36
C ARG A 83 14.36 5.64 10.47
N TYR A 84 14.44 6.98 10.57
CA TYR A 84 13.59 7.86 9.77
C TYR A 84 14.00 7.90 8.29
N THR A 85 15.30 7.85 7.99
CA THR A 85 15.78 7.76 6.60
C THR A 85 15.24 6.50 5.93
N ARG A 86 15.35 5.35 6.61
CA ARG A 86 14.82 4.09 6.10
C ARG A 86 13.30 4.07 5.97
N ALA A 87 12.57 4.78 6.83
CA ALA A 87 11.13 4.94 6.67
C ALA A 87 10.80 5.72 5.39
N LEU A 88 11.56 6.78 5.09
CA LEU A 88 11.43 7.52 3.83
C LEU A 88 11.79 6.68 2.61
N ASP A 89 12.85 5.85 2.69
CA ASP A 89 13.22 4.93 1.61
C ASP A 89 12.07 3.97 1.25
N THR A 90 11.17 3.68 2.20
CA THR A 90 9.99 2.86 1.88
C THR A 90 9.04 3.53 0.90
N TRP A 91 8.98 4.87 0.91
CA TRP A 91 8.04 5.67 0.13
C TRP A 91 8.66 6.36 -1.08
N LEU A 92 9.96 6.64 -1.04
CA LEU A 92 10.62 7.59 -1.94
C LEU A 92 11.60 6.94 -2.93
N SER A 93 11.52 5.62 -3.14
CA SER A 93 12.28 4.97 -4.20
C SER A 93 11.68 5.29 -5.56
N GLU A 94 12.32 6.19 -6.31
CA GLU A 94 11.84 6.66 -7.62
C GLU A 94 11.57 5.51 -8.61
N ASP A 95 12.47 4.51 -8.66
CA ASP A 95 12.32 3.34 -9.52
C ASP A 95 11.07 2.52 -9.19
N LEU A 96 10.81 2.30 -7.89
CA LEU A 96 9.61 1.59 -7.45
C LEU A 96 8.36 2.41 -7.74
N VAL A 97 8.38 3.71 -7.44
CA VAL A 97 7.25 4.62 -7.73
C VAL A 97 6.92 4.59 -9.22
N ALA A 98 7.92 4.66 -10.09
CA ALA A 98 7.74 4.58 -11.53
C ALA A 98 7.14 3.22 -11.98
N GLU A 99 7.59 2.11 -11.40
CA GLU A 99 7.02 0.77 -11.69
C GLU A 99 5.59 0.62 -11.14
N GLY A 100 5.30 1.21 -9.98
CA GLY A 100 3.96 1.22 -9.40
C GLY A 100 2.97 2.01 -10.25
N VAL A 101 3.37 3.19 -10.74
CA VAL A 101 2.55 3.97 -11.68
C VAL A 101 2.32 3.20 -12.98
N ARG A 102 3.36 2.59 -13.56
CA ARG A 102 3.21 1.75 -14.77
C ARG A 102 2.25 0.58 -14.52
N SER A 103 2.38 -0.10 -13.39
CA SER A 103 1.48 -1.21 -13.02
C SER A 103 0.00 -0.79 -12.92
N ILE A 104 -0.29 0.48 -12.64
CA ILE A 104 -1.67 1.00 -12.55
C ILE A 104 -2.21 1.43 -13.92
N LEU A 105 -1.34 1.86 -14.84
CA LEU A 105 -1.72 2.43 -16.14
C LEU A 105 -1.79 1.40 -17.27
N ASP A 106 -1.06 0.29 -17.16
CA ASP A 106 -1.03 -0.82 -18.14
C ASP A 106 -2.28 -1.71 -18.05
#